data_AF-N1U7T9-F1
#
_entry.id   AF-N1U7T9-F1
#
_cell.length_a   1.000
_cell.length_b   1.000
_cell.length_c   1.000
_cell.angle_alpha   90.00
_cell.angle_beta   90.00
_cell.angle_gamma   90.00
#
_symmetry.space_group_name_H-M   'P 1'
#
loop_
_entity.id
_entity.type
_entity.pdbx_description
1 polymer ?
#
loop_
_entity_poly.entity_id
_entity_poly.type
_entity_poly.pdbx_seq_one_letter_code
_entity_poly.pdbx_strand_id
1 'polypeptide(L)'
;MDIDTFKPDLDRKFQIVKKTLKYLLIENTQDESSYKNGSSERINYEKEVDDDLSSCIREYKDQQIVSELIVPIIYLNLEREQIPIGYFSIQSKERELTEKYVLELQTLASEMVDRIKESNTMKTAEHFQILDASKVGICVKIENPHLVETLPKQDDFVFDIFFKMQAPFTVHGLIRWLAKDENNHLILGIELAGKSDLPGERARYESNIESLSQE
;
A
#
# COMPACT_ATOMS: atom_id res chain seq x y z
N MET A 1 16.33 10.78 14.50
CA MET A 1 15.51 9.86 13.69
C MET A 1 14.97 10.71 12.58
N ASP A 2 15.33 10.34 11.36
CA ASP A 2 14.96 11.08 10.17
C ASP A 2 14.02 10.23 9.32
N ILE A 3 13.08 10.89 8.66
CA ILE A 3 12.12 10.29 7.74
C ILE A 3 12.31 11.00 6.41
N ASP A 4 12.65 10.25 5.37
CA ASP A 4 12.82 10.80 4.02
C ASP A 4 12.44 9.75 2.95
N THR A 5 12.46 10.17 1.70
CA THR A 5 12.17 9.39 0.51
C THR A 5 13.44 8.82 -0.11
N PHE A 6 13.34 7.69 -0.81
CA PHE A 6 14.50 7.10 -1.48
C PHE A 6 14.91 7.88 -2.74
N LYS A 7 16.01 8.64 -2.62
CA LYS A 7 16.60 9.41 -3.73
C LYS A 7 17.73 8.63 -4.42
N PRO A 8 18.04 8.89 -5.70
CA PRO A 8 19.08 8.16 -6.45
C PRO A 8 20.51 8.35 -5.93
N ASP A 9 20.77 9.45 -5.24
CA ASP A 9 22.07 9.88 -4.73
C ASP A 9 22.39 9.38 -3.32
N LEU A 10 21.47 8.65 -2.69
CA LEU A 10 21.69 8.06 -1.36
C LEU A 10 22.74 6.95 -1.40
N ASP A 11 23.45 6.78 -0.28
CA ASP A 11 24.44 5.73 -0.09
C ASP A 11 23.92 4.33 -0.48
N ARG A 12 24.84 3.46 -0.88
CA ARG A 12 24.56 2.09 -1.31
C ARG A 12 23.64 1.34 -0.36
N LYS A 13 23.82 1.48 0.96
CA LYS A 13 22.95 0.84 1.98
C LYS A 13 21.47 1.18 1.81
N PHE A 14 21.12 2.43 1.51
CA PHE A 14 19.73 2.84 1.26
C PHE A 14 19.20 2.25 -0.05
N GLN A 15 20.03 2.14 -1.08
CA GLN A 15 19.63 1.51 -2.35
C GLN A 15 19.35 0.02 -2.16
N ILE A 16 20.14 -0.68 -1.34
CA ILE A 16 19.92 -2.09 -1.00
C ILE A 16 18.64 -2.26 -0.18
N VAL A 17 18.40 -1.39 0.82
CA VAL A 17 17.13 -1.37 1.58
C VAL A 17 15.94 -1.18 0.64
N LYS A 18 16.00 -0.20 -0.28
CA LYS A 18 14.94 0.05 -1.27
C LYS A 18 14.68 -1.16 -2.17
N LYS A 19 15.75 -1.80 -2.66
CA LYS A 19 15.66 -2.91 -3.61
C LYS A 19 15.16 -4.20 -2.97
N THR A 20 15.63 -4.49 -1.77
CA THR A 20 15.33 -5.76 -1.08
C THR A 20 14.09 -5.67 -0.21
N LEU A 21 13.64 -4.46 0.14
CA LEU A 21 12.54 -4.18 1.07
C LEU A 21 12.80 -4.72 2.50
N LYS A 22 14.04 -5.09 2.79
CA LYS A 22 14.52 -5.54 4.09
C LYS A 22 15.02 -4.36 4.92
N TYR A 23 14.94 -4.47 6.24
CA TYR A 23 15.55 -3.48 7.14
C TYR A 23 17.05 -3.74 7.30
N LEU A 24 17.82 -2.69 7.60
CA LEU A 24 19.21 -2.78 8.01
C LEU A 24 19.32 -2.44 9.50
N LEU A 25 19.94 -3.32 10.28
CA LEU A 25 20.26 -3.07 11.68
C LEU A 25 21.73 -3.44 11.95
N ILE A 26 22.51 -2.44 12.35
CA ILE A 26 23.86 -2.58 12.89
C ILE A 26 23.79 -2.21 14.36
N GLU A 27 23.75 -3.21 15.23
CA GLU A 27 23.50 -3.06 16.67
C GLU A 27 24.68 -2.37 17.36
N ASN A 28 25.91 -2.74 16.95
CA ASN A 28 27.15 -2.08 17.34
C ASN A 28 28.09 -1.97 16.13
N THR A 29 28.41 -0.75 15.70
CA THR A 29 29.27 -0.49 14.53
C THR A 29 30.73 -0.88 14.74
N GLN A 30 31.15 -1.13 15.97
CA GLN A 30 32.51 -1.55 16.31
C GLN A 30 32.62 -3.07 16.46
N ASP A 31 31.52 -3.80 16.34
CA ASP A 31 31.48 -5.26 16.36
C ASP A 31 31.17 -5.81 14.97
N GLU A 32 32.14 -6.50 14.37
CA GLU A 32 31.98 -7.14 13.05
C GLU A 32 30.80 -8.13 13.01
N SER A 33 30.42 -8.74 14.12
CA SER A 33 29.30 -9.70 14.16
C SER A 33 27.97 -9.02 13.80
N SER A 34 27.82 -7.74 14.15
CA SER A 34 26.63 -6.93 13.87
C SER A 34 26.36 -6.74 12.37
N TYR A 35 27.39 -6.86 11.53
CA TYR A 35 27.30 -6.72 10.07
C TYR A 35 26.89 -8.01 9.36
N LYS A 36 26.94 -9.14 10.06
CA LYS A 36 26.77 -10.49 9.49
C LYS A 36 25.40 -11.10 9.80
N ASN A 37 24.63 -10.47 10.69
CA ASN A 37 23.30 -10.91 11.08
C ASN A 37 22.29 -10.56 9.98
N GLY A 38 21.93 -11.54 9.15
CA GLY A 38 20.88 -11.43 8.13
C GLY A 38 19.77 -12.45 8.32
N SER A 39 18.58 -12.13 7.84
CA SER A 39 17.41 -13.00 7.85
C SER A 39 16.58 -12.81 6.57
N SER A 40 15.38 -13.36 6.51
CA SER A 40 14.45 -13.08 5.40
C SER A 40 14.08 -11.59 5.33
N GLU A 41 14.05 -10.90 6.46
CA GLU A 41 13.61 -9.49 6.59
C GLU A 41 14.75 -8.53 6.95
N ARG A 42 15.90 -9.05 7.42
CA ARG A 42 17.09 -8.27 7.81
C ARG A 42 18.21 -8.42 6.78
N ILE A 43 18.79 -7.29 6.39
CA ILE A 43 19.96 -7.25 5.50
C ILE A 43 21.20 -7.79 6.21
N ASN A 44 21.92 -8.70 5.55
CA ASN A 44 23.31 -9.00 5.87
C ASN A 44 24.21 -7.95 5.19
N TYR A 45 24.78 -7.03 5.97
CA TYR A 45 25.54 -5.92 5.42
C TYR A 45 26.76 -6.38 4.62
N GLU A 46 27.55 -7.31 5.16
CA GLU A 46 28.78 -7.83 4.51
C GLU A 46 28.50 -8.44 3.13
N LYS A 47 27.39 -9.20 3.00
CA LYS A 47 27.06 -9.92 1.77
C LYS A 47 26.26 -9.09 0.77
N GLU A 48 25.40 -8.20 1.24
CA GLU A 48 24.42 -7.49 0.40
C GLU A 48 24.81 -6.03 0.13
N VAL A 49 25.59 -5.41 1.03
CA VAL A 49 25.94 -3.98 0.96
C VAL A 49 27.40 -3.77 0.62
N ASP A 50 28.33 -4.18 1.47
CA ASP A 50 29.77 -3.93 1.28
C ASP A 50 30.61 -4.96 2.03
N ASP A 51 31.58 -5.57 1.34
CA ASP A 51 32.48 -6.57 1.90
C ASP A 51 33.74 -5.96 2.55
N ASP A 52 34.03 -4.67 2.34
CA ASP A 52 35.10 -3.95 3.07
C ASP A 52 34.61 -3.41 4.42
N LEU A 53 34.37 -4.33 5.35
CA LEU A 53 33.94 -3.98 6.71
C LEU A 53 34.97 -3.12 7.46
N SER A 54 36.27 -3.26 7.17
CA SER A 54 37.32 -2.53 7.88
C SER A 54 37.25 -1.03 7.61
N SER A 55 37.08 -0.64 6.34
CA SER A 55 36.88 0.76 5.97
C SER A 55 35.58 1.32 6.54
N CYS A 56 34.50 0.53 6.49
CA CYS A 56 33.19 0.91 7.00
C CYS A 56 33.18 1.15 8.53
N ILE A 57 33.74 0.24 9.32
CA ILE A 57 33.86 0.38 10.78
C ILE A 57 34.67 1.63 11.15
N ARG A 58 35.74 1.92 10.40
CA ARG A 58 36.54 3.13 10.59
C ARG A 58 35.73 4.39 10.31
N GLU A 59 34.95 4.41 9.24
CA GLU A 59 34.08 5.54 8.92
C GLU A 59 33.05 5.81 10.03
N TYR A 60 32.36 4.77 10.51
CA TYR A 60 31.43 4.93 11.64
C TYR A 60 32.13 5.43 12.91
N LYS A 61 33.36 4.98 13.16
CA LYS A 61 34.17 5.43 14.30
C LYS A 61 34.53 6.91 14.18
N ASP A 62 34.95 7.36 13.00
CA ASP A 62 35.28 8.76 12.71
C ASP A 62 34.05 9.67 12.87
N GLN A 63 32.85 9.17 12.53
CA GLN A 63 31.56 9.85 12.72
C GLN A 63 30.97 9.73 14.14
N GLN A 64 31.62 8.95 15.01
CA GLN A 64 31.18 8.62 16.37
C GLN A 64 29.79 7.95 16.43
N ILE A 65 29.47 7.13 15.44
CA ILE A 65 28.20 6.39 15.39
C ILE A 65 28.40 5.04 16.07
N VAL A 66 27.56 4.75 17.06
CA VAL A 66 27.53 3.50 17.83
C VAL A 66 26.66 2.45 17.16
N SER A 67 25.52 2.86 16.58
CA SER A 67 24.58 1.94 15.94
C SER A 67 23.79 2.64 14.84
N GLU A 68 23.29 1.85 13.88
CA GLU A 68 22.48 2.35 12.77
C GLU A 68 21.29 1.43 12.49
N LEU A 69 20.15 2.04 12.21
CA LEU A 69 18.92 1.36 11.81
C LEU A 69 18.30 2.09 10.61
N ILE A 70 17.96 1.33 9.57
CA ILE A 70 17.20 1.80 8.41
C ILE A 70 16.01 0.88 8.20
N VAL A 71 14.80 1.42 8.26
CA VAL A 71 13.56 0.65 8.07
C VAL A 71 12.79 1.21 6.87
N PRO A 72 12.51 0.41 5.83
CA PRO A 72 11.75 0.87 4.67
C PRO A 72 10.27 1.08 5.04
N ILE A 73 9.67 2.12 4.49
CA ILE A 73 8.23 2.38 4.51
C ILE A 73 7.67 1.85 3.19
N ILE A 74 6.86 0.80 3.26
CA ILE A 74 6.39 0.04 2.10
C ILE A 74 4.89 0.22 1.95
N TYR A 75 4.48 0.81 0.83
CA TYR A 75 3.09 0.91 0.44
C TYR A 75 2.69 -0.34 -0.35
N LEU A 76 1.71 -1.09 0.14
CA LEU A 76 1.09 -2.16 -0.62
C LEU A 76 -0.09 -1.59 -1.42
N ASN A 77 0.02 -1.61 -2.75
CA ASN A 77 -1.07 -1.22 -3.62
C ASN A 77 -2.12 -2.34 -3.73
N LEU A 78 -3.20 -2.07 -4.45
CA LEU A 78 -4.34 -2.98 -4.61
C LEU A 78 -3.97 -4.24 -5.40
N GLU A 79 -3.01 -4.14 -6.33
CA GLU A 79 -2.43 -5.27 -7.07
C GLU A 79 -1.47 -6.13 -6.24
N ARG A 80 -1.33 -5.84 -4.93
CA ARG A 80 -0.38 -6.48 -4.01
C ARG A 80 1.08 -6.26 -4.38
N GLU A 81 1.38 -5.25 -5.17
CA GLU A 81 2.73 -4.78 -5.43
C GLU A 81 3.24 -3.99 -4.22
N GLN A 82 4.48 -4.27 -3.82
CA GLN A 82 5.16 -3.58 -2.73
C GLN A 82 5.97 -2.40 -3.29
N ILE A 83 5.53 -1.18 -2.94
CA ILE A 83 6.13 0.06 -3.42
C ILE A 83 6.88 0.73 -2.26
N PRO A 84 8.23 0.82 -2.29
CA PRO A 84 8.98 1.54 -1.26
C PRO A 84 8.81 3.04 -1.43
N ILE A 85 8.10 3.70 -0.50
CA ILE A 85 7.78 5.13 -0.59
C ILE A 85 8.75 6.01 0.23
N GLY A 86 9.46 5.43 1.19
CA GLY A 86 10.43 6.14 2.02
C GLY A 86 11.10 5.23 3.03
N TYR A 87 11.78 5.83 4.01
CA TYR A 87 12.45 5.09 5.08
C TYR A 87 12.52 5.90 6.37
N PHE A 88 12.65 5.18 7.49
CA PHE A 88 13.18 5.71 8.73
C PHE A 88 14.69 5.46 8.77
N SER A 89 15.46 6.46 9.23
CA SER A 89 16.88 6.32 9.53
C SER A 89 17.18 6.78 10.95
N ILE A 90 17.92 5.97 11.68
CA ILE A 90 18.45 6.31 13.00
C ILE A 90 19.93 5.96 13.02
N GLN A 91 20.76 6.97 13.26
CA GLN A 91 22.15 6.79 13.66
C GLN A 91 22.27 7.24 15.11
N SER A 92 22.65 6.32 16.00
CA SER A 92 22.87 6.65 17.40
C SER A 92 24.34 6.83 17.68
N LYS A 93 24.69 7.87 18.46
CA LYS A 93 26.05 8.10 18.97
C LYS A 93 26.25 7.62 20.41
N GLU A 94 25.20 7.12 21.05
CA GLU A 94 25.17 6.89 22.51
C GLU A 94 24.71 5.50 22.91
N ARG A 95 23.88 4.83 22.10
CA ARG A 95 23.28 3.54 22.46
C ARG A 95 23.31 2.55 21.31
N GLU A 96 23.28 1.28 21.65
CA GLU A 96 23.02 0.19 20.72
C GLU A 96 21.51 0.13 20.41
N LEU A 97 21.19 0.03 19.13
CA LEU A 97 19.83 -0.25 18.66
C LEU A 97 19.64 -1.76 18.61
N THR A 98 18.42 -2.21 18.81
CA THR A 98 18.06 -3.64 18.90
C THR A 98 16.82 -3.93 18.05
N GLU A 99 16.52 -5.21 17.86
CA GLU A 99 15.31 -5.66 17.16
C GLU A 99 14.01 -5.06 17.73
N LYS A 100 13.98 -4.66 19.01
CA LYS A 100 12.82 -3.96 19.58
C LYS A 100 12.54 -2.66 18.85
N TYR A 101 13.57 -1.87 18.53
CA TYR A 101 13.41 -0.61 17.79
C TYR A 101 12.96 -0.86 16.35
N VAL A 102 13.37 -1.98 15.75
CA VAL A 102 12.91 -2.39 14.42
C VAL A 102 11.39 -2.57 14.43
N LEU A 103 10.87 -3.35 15.38
CA LEU A 103 9.43 -3.62 15.51
C LEU A 103 8.62 -2.35 15.76
N GLU A 104 9.13 -1.44 16.61
CA GLU A 104 8.51 -0.15 16.87
C GLU A 104 8.39 0.70 15.58
N LEU A 105 9.47 0.77 14.79
CA LEU A 105 9.47 1.52 13.53
C LEU A 105 8.65 0.85 12.43
N GLN A 106 8.62 -0.49 12.36
CA GLN A 106 7.75 -1.21 11.43
C GLN A 106 6.27 -0.97 11.74
N THR A 107 5.90 -0.95 13.02
CA THR A 107 4.54 -0.60 13.46
C THR A 107 4.20 0.83 13.03
N LEU A 108 5.10 1.77 13.30
CA LEU A 108 4.91 3.17 12.88
C LEU A 108 4.84 3.31 11.35
N ALA A 109 5.64 2.56 10.59
CA ALA A 109 5.61 2.54 9.13
C ALA A 109 4.24 2.08 8.62
N SER A 110 3.67 1.03 9.22
CA SER A 110 2.34 0.52 8.88
C SER A 110 1.28 1.58 9.15
N GLU A 111 1.28 2.19 10.34
CA GLU A 111 0.33 3.25 10.69
C GLU A 111 0.43 4.46 9.75
N MET A 112 1.64 4.84 9.34
CA MET A 112 1.82 5.92 8.36
C MET A 112 1.23 5.56 7.00
N VAL A 113 1.44 4.34 6.53
CA VAL A 113 0.87 3.85 5.26
C VAL A 113 -0.65 3.82 5.33
N ASP A 114 -1.22 3.35 6.43
CA ASP A 114 -2.67 3.32 6.62
C ASP A 114 -3.27 4.73 6.60
N ARG A 115 -2.61 5.70 7.24
CA ARG A 115 -3.03 7.11 7.18
C ARG A 115 -2.90 7.71 5.79
N ILE A 116 -1.88 7.34 5.02
CA ILE A 116 -1.74 7.77 3.62
C ILE A 116 -2.88 7.19 2.78
N LYS A 117 -3.20 5.89 2.95
CA LYS A 117 -4.34 5.25 2.29
C LYS A 117 -5.64 5.95 2.62
N GLU A 118 -5.89 6.20 3.90
CA GLU A 118 -7.10 6.90 4.35
C GLU A 118 -7.16 8.33 3.78
N SER A 119 -6.06 9.07 3.81
CA SER A 119 -6.00 10.45 3.29
C SER A 119 -6.19 10.53 1.77
N ASN A 120 -5.80 9.49 1.04
CA ASN A 120 -5.96 9.41 -0.41
C ASN A 120 -7.29 8.76 -0.83
N THR A 121 -8.07 8.22 0.11
CA THR A 121 -9.37 7.61 -0.18
C THR A 121 -10.41 8.71 -0.34
N MET A 122 -10.82 8.96 -1.57
CA MET A 122 -11.96 9.82 -1.86
C MET A 122 -13.27 9.08 -1.57
N LYS A 123 -14.10 9.62 -0.68
CA LYS A 123 -15.43 9.10 -0.36
C LYS A 123 -16.49 10.02 -0.94
N THR A 124 -17.50 9.44 -1.58
CA THR A 124 -18.71 10.15 -2.02
C THR A 124 -19.95 9.47 -1.44
N ALA A 125 -20.96 10.28 -1.08
CA ALA A 125 -22.27 9.80 -0.66
C ALA A 125 -23.34 9.93 -1.77
N GLU A 126 -22.91 10.31 -2.97
CA GLU A 126 -23.78 10.46 -4.12
C GLU A 126 -24.30 9.11 -4.62
N HIS A 127 -25.54 9.11 -5.07
CA HIS A 127 -26.19 7.93 -5.62
C HIS A 127 -26.18 8.03 -7.14
N PHE A 128 -25.70 6.97 -7.79
CA PHE A 128 -25.60 6.89 -9.24
C PHE A 128 -26.59 5.87 -9.78
N GLN A 129 -27.12 6.16 -10.96
CA GLN A 129 -28.05 5.24 -11.61
C GLN A 129 -27.29 4.03 -12.17
N ILE A 130 -27.79 2.84 -11.82
CA ILE A 130 -27.42 1.59 -12.49
C ILE A 130 -28.21 1.53 -13.80
N LEU A 131 -27.49 1.47 -14.92
CA LEU A 131 -28.05 1.37 -16.27
C LEU A 131 -28.36 -0.08 -16.65
N ASP A 132 -27.48 -0.99 -16.23
CA ASP A 132 -27.61 -2.43 -16.48
C ASP A 132 -26.97 -3.21 -15.33
N ALA A 133 -27.45 -4.41 -15.05
CA ALA A 133 -26.94 -5.25 -13.98
C ALA A 133 -27.03 -6.73 -14.34
N SER A 134 -25.96 -7.46 -14.00
CA SER A 134 -25.84 -8.90 -14.17
C SER A 134 -25.32 -9.55 -12.89
N LYS A 135 -25.28 -10.88 -12.86
CA LYS A 135 -24.72 -11.62 -11.71
C LYS A 135 -23.24 -11.32 -11.43
N VAL A 136 -22.49 -10.87 -12.45
CA VAL A 136 -21.02 -10.74 -12.39
C VAL A 136 -20.58 -9.27 -12.45
N GLY A 137 -21.46 -8.36 -12.85
CA GLY A 137 -21.09 -6.96 -13.07
C GLY A 137 -22.29 -6.05 -13.22
N ILE A 138 -22.02 -4.74 -13.14
CA ILE A 138 -23.01 -3.67 -13.32
C ILE A 138 -22.48 -2.62 -14.30
N CYS A 139 -23.39 -1.92 -14.95
CA CYS A 139 -23.13 -0.72 -15.72
C CYS A 139 -23.72 0.47 -14.99
N VAL A 140 -22.93 1.52 -14.74
CA VAL A 140 -23.36 2.72 -14.01
C VAL A 140 -23.10 3.98 -14.81
N LYS A 141 -23.96 4.99 -14.62
CA LYS A 141 -23.78 6.33 -15.17
C LYS A 141 -23.32 7.29 -14.08
N ILE A 142 -22.17 7.91 -14.28
CA ILE A 142 -21.58 8.89 -13.37
C ILE A 142 -21.65 10.27 -14.00
N GLU A 143 -22.41 11.16 -13.37
CA GLU A 143 -22.60 12.54 -13.83
C GLU A 143 -21.74 13.55 -13.07
N ASN A 144 -21.19 13.15 -11.91
CA ASN A 144 -20.36 14.01 -11.09
C ASN A 144 -19.06 14.37 -11.85
N PRO A 145 -18.81 15.66 -12.16
CA PRO A 145 -17.65 16.07 -12.95
C PRO A 145 -16.32 15.65 -12.33
N HIS A 146 -16.22 15.65 -11.00
CA HIS A 146 -15.01 15.23 -10.29
C HIS A 146 -14.76 13.73 -10.48
N LEU A 147 -15.79 12.90 -10.30
CA LEU A 147 -15.68 11.45 -10.51
C LEU A 147 -15.41 11.07 -11.97
N VAL A 148 -15.99 11.82 -12.92
CA VAL A 148 -15.73 11.67 -14.35
C VAL A 148 -14.24 11.84 -14.68
N GLU A 149 -13.53 12.69 -13.93
CA GLU A 149 -12.09 12.91 -14.11
C GLU A 149 -11.20 11.94 -13.31
N THR A 150 -11.67 11.47 -12.16
CA THR A 150 -10.85 10.66 -11.24
C THR A 150 -11.03 9.16 -11.41
N LEU A 151 -12.25 8.66 -11.64
CA LEU A 151 -12.55 7.22 -11.76
C LEU A 151 -11.79 6.55 -12.92
N PRO A 152 -11.59 7.20 -14.10
CA PRO A 152 -10.79 6.59 -15.16
C PRO A 152 -9.31 6.35 -14.81
N LYS A 153 -8.82 6.88 -13.68
CA LYS A 153 -7.45 6.71 -13.19
C LYS A 153 -7.36 5.62 -12.10
N GLN A 154 -8.47 4.99 -11.76
CA GLN A 154 -8.54 3.92 -10.77
C GLN A 154 -8.84 2.61 -11.50
N ASP A 155 -8.29 1.50 -11.01
CA ASP A 155 -8.59 0.16 -11.53
C ASP A 155 -9.76 -0.50 -10.78
N ASP A 156 -9.99 -0.08 -9.53
CA ASP A 156 -11.04 -0.58 -8.67
C ASP A 156 -11.55 0.49 -7.68
N PHE A 157 -12.68 0.21 -7.04
CA PHE A 157 -13.20 0.97 -5.91
C PHE A 157 -14.24 0.16 -5.14
N VAL A 158 -14.49 0.57 -3.89
CA VAL A 158 -15.57 0.03 -3.05
C VAL A 158 -16.79 0.93 -3.13
N PHE A 159 -17.97 0.35 -3.28
CA PHE A 159 -19.23 1.08 -3.33
C PHE A 159 -20.38 0.26 -2.77
N ASP A 160 -21.49 0.94 -2.45
CA ASP A 160 -22.71 0.33 -1.97
C ASP A 160 -23.76 0.21 -3.08
N ILE A 161 -24.38 -0.97 -3.23
CA ILE A 161 -25.53 -1.18 -4.10
C ILE A 161 -26.81 -1.12 -3.27
N PHE A 162 -27.74 -0.27 -3.69
CA PHE A 162 -29.04 -0.10 -3.04
C PHE A 162 -30.16 -0.74 -3.87
N PHE A 163 -30.79 -1.77 -3.32
CA PHE A 163 -32.08 -2.25 -3.82
C PHE A 163 -33.21 -1.63 -2.99
N LYS A 164 -34.34 -1.34 -3.63
CA LYS A 164 -35.51 -0.76 -2.94
C LYS A 164 -35.90 -1.62 -1.74
N MET A 165 -36.10 -0.98 -0.59
CA MET A 165 -36.53 -1.60 0.68
C MET A 165 -35.56 -2.65 1.24
N GLN A 166 -34.31 -2.67 0.81
CA GLN A 166 -33.28 -3.56 1.34
C GLN A 166 -32.12 -2.76 1.93
N ALA A 167 -31.40 -3.38 2.88
CA ALA A 167 -30.12 -2.84 3.34
C ALA A 167 -29.11 -2.79 2.16
N PRO A 168 -28.26 -1.75 2.09
CA PRO A 168 -27.22 -1.66 1.08
C PRO A 168 -26.24 -2.83 1.15
N PHE A 169 -25.61 -3.11 0.01
CA PHE A 169 -24.60 -4.14 -0.12
C PHE A 169 -23.28 -3.51 -0.51
N THR A 170 -22.27 -3.61 0.35
CA THR A 170 -20.93 -3.13 0.04
C THR A 170 -20.22 -4.14 -0.83
N VAL A 171 -19.72 -3.68 -1.98
CA VAL A 171 -19.06 -4.51 -2.99
C VAL A 171 -17.76 -3.87 -3.45
N HIS A 172 -16.80 -4.72 -3.78
CA HIS A 172 -15.58 -4.31 -4.46
C HIS A 172 -15.79 -4.44 -5.98
N GLY A 173 -15.61 -3.34 -6.70
CA GLY A 173 -15.78 -3.29 -8.15
C GLY A 173 -14.46 -3.12 -8.87
N LEU A 174 -14.20 -3.93 -9.89
CA LEU A 174 -13.11 -3.72 -10.85
C LEU A 174 -13.64 -3.01 -12.08
N ILE A 175 -13.03 -1.91 -12.49
CA ILE A 175 -13.39 -1.21 -13.72
C ILE A 175 -12.90 -2.05 -14.91
N ARG A 176 -13.83 -2.52 -15.76
CA ARG A 176 -13.51 -3.32 -16.96
C ARG A 176 -13.72 -2.58 -18.26
N TRP A 177 -14.58 -1.58 -18.24
CA TRP A 177 -14.92 -0.82 -19.41
C TRP A 177 -15.32 0.60 -19.05
N LEU A 178 -15.00 1.54 -19.93
CA LEU A 178 -15.26 2.96 -19.73
C LEU A 178 -15.59 3.63 -21.07
N ALA A 179 -16.65 4.43 -21.08
CA ALA A 179 -17.07 5.25 -22.20
C ALA A 179 -17.67 6.55 -21.72
N LYS A 180 -17.83 7.51 -22.64
CA LYS A 180 -18.49 8.78 -22.37
C LYS A 180 -19.73 8.93 -23.24
N ASP A 181 -20.81 9.45 -22.67
CA ASP A 181 -22.01 9.80 -23.43
C ASP A 181 -21.85 11.16 -24.14
N GLU A 182 -22.87 11.56 -24.90
CA GLU A 182 -22.90 12.83 -25.63
C GLU A 182 -22.82 14.07 -24.73
N ASN A 183 -23.17 13.93 -23.45
CA ASN A 183 -23.11 14.97 -22.44
C ASN A 183 -21.82 14.90 -21.60
N ASN A 184 -20.84 14.08 -22.01
CA ASN A 184 -19.58 13.85 -21.31
C ASN A 184 -19.75 13.24 -19.90
N HIS A 185 -20.87 12.56 -19.63
CA HIS A 185 -21.00 11.70 -18.45
C HIS A 185 -20.25 10.39 -18.68
N LEU A 186 -19.72 9.84 -17.59
CA LEU A 186 -18.94 8.60 -17.64
C LEU A 186 -19.88 7.39 -17.49
N ILE A 187 -19.79 6.46 -18.43
CA ILE A 187 -20.44 5.16 -18.37
C ILE A 187 -19.36 4.14 -18.00
N LEU A 188 -19.56 3.43 -16.88
CA LEU A 188 -18.61 2.45 -16.37
C LEU A 188 -19.21 1.06 -16.39
N GLY A 189 -18.49 0.11 -16.98
CA GLY A 189 -18.71 -1.32 -16.82
C GLY A 189 -17.83 -1.85 -15.70
N ILE A 190 -18.44 -2.38 -14.65
CA ILE A 190 -17.79 -2.79 -13.41
C ILE A 190 -18.02 -4.29 -13.20
N GLU A 191 -16.95 -5.04 -12.96
CA GLU A 191 -17.02 -6.42 -12.49
C GLU A 191 -17.10 -6.45 -10.96
N LEU A 192 -18.06 -7.17 -10.40
CA LEU A 192 -18.19 -7.35 -8.95
C LEU A 192 -17.19 -8.43 -8.49
N ALA A 193 -16.10 -7.97 -7.89
CA ALA A 193 -15.04 -8.83 -7.38
C ALA A 193 -15.22 -9.15 -5.89
N GLY A 194 -14.78 -10.35 -5.50
CA GLY A 194 -14.69 -10.76 -4.10
C GLY A 194 -15.88 -11.57 -3.56
N LYS A 195 -15.62 -12.21 -2.41
CA LYS A 195 -16.68 -12.64 -1.50
C LYS A 195 -17.04 -11.38 -0.72
N SER A 196 -18.31 -10.99 -0.74
CA SER A 196 -18.80 -9.93 0.12
C SER A 196 -18.35 -10.18 1.58
N ASP A 197 -18.03 -9.12 2.31
CA ASP A 197 -17.53 -9.25 3.69
C ASP A 197 -18.55 -9.93 4.62
N LEU A 198 -19.84 -9.93 4.24
CA LEU A 198 -20.91 -10.61 4.97
C LEU A 198 -21.39 -11.88 4.24
N PRO A 199 -21.48 -13.03 4.94
CA PRO A 199 -22.06 -14.25 4.39
C PRO A 199 -23.49 -14.02 3.87
N GLY A 200 -23.73 -14.36 2.60
CA GLY A 200 -25.06 -14.35 1.98
C GLY A 200 -25.43 -13.10 1.17
N GLU A 201 -24.63 -12.04 1.17
CA GLU A 201 -24.94 -10.86 0.35
C GLU A 201 -24.88 -11.16 -1.14
N ARG A 202 -23.93 -11.98 -1.58
CA ARG A 202 -23.87 -12.44 -2.99
C ARG A 202 -25.13 -13.21 -3.41
N ALA A 203 -25.65 -14.08 -2.55
CA ALA A 203 -26.89 -14.83 -2.83
C ALA A 203 -28.11 -13.89 -2.89
N ARG A 204 -28.17 -12.89 -2.01
CA ARG A 204 -29.22 -11.85 -2.05
C ARG A 204 -29.13 -11.01 -3.32
N TYR A 205 -27.93 -10.61 -3.73
CA TYR A 205 -27.70 -9.89 -4.98
C TYR A 205 -28.17 -10.72 -6.18
N GLU A 206 -27.72 -11.97 -6.30
CA GLU A 206 -28.12 -12.87 -7.39
C GLU A 206 -29.64 -13.07 -7.45
N SER A 207 -30.32 -13.21 -6.31
CA SER A 207 -31.79 -13.31 -6.23
C SER A 207 -32.50 -12.03 -6.68
N ASN A 208 -31.96 -10.86 -6.34
CA ASN A 208 -32.51 -9.59 -6.79
C ASN A 208 -32.34 -9.41 -8.31
N ILE A 209 -31.18 -9.79 -8.87
CA ILE A 209 -30.95 -9.77 -10.32
C ILE A 209 -31.90 -10.71 -11.05
N GLU A 210 -32.11 -11.93 -10.53
CA GLU A 210 -33.09 -12.86 -11.09
C GLU A 210 -34.51 -12.28 -11.10
N SER A 211 -34.91 -11.62 -10.01
CA SER A 211 -36.23 -10.97 -9.91
C SER A 211 -36.39 -9.84 -10.94
N LEU A 212 -35.35 -9.01 -11.12
CA LEU A 212 -35.35 -7.93 -12.12
C LEU A 212 -35.38 -8.44 -13.56
N SER A 213 -34.85 -9.63 -13.83
CA SER A 213 -34.88 -10.24 -15.16
C SER A 213 -36.24 -10.85 -15.55
N GLN A 214 -37.18 -10.93 -14.60
CA GLN A 214 -38.53 -11.46 -14.81
C GLN A 214 -39.60 -10.37 -14.98
N GLU A 215 -39.24 -9.10 -14.82
CA GLU A 215 -40.08 -7.92 -15.13
C GLU A 215 -39.88 -7.45 -16.59
#